data_AF-A0A0C1YCX4-F1
#
_entry.id   AF-A0A0C1YCX4-F1
#
_cell.length_a   1.000
_cell.length_b   1.000
_cell.length_c   1.000
_cell.angle_alpha   90.00
_cell.angle_beta   90.00
_cell.angle_gamma   90.00
#
_symmetry.space_group_name_H-M   'P 1'
#
loop_
_entity.id
_entity.type
_entity.pdbx_description
1 polymer ?
#
loop_
_entity_poly.entity_id
_entity_poly.type
_entity_poly.pdbx_seq_one_letter_code
_entity_poly.pdbx_strand_id
1 'polypeptide(L)'
;MTSLHSNPLFTRLADAERILVAGAGGGFDIYSGLPLALSLLHQGKQVYLANLSFSALAGLPIDDWVAPDLAAVTPDSAPHQSYFPERTLAQWLHRHSYPSTLYAFPQTGVRPLRAAYR
;
A
#
# COMPACT_ATOMS: atom_id res chain seq x y z
N MET A 1 2.79 17.53 25.43
CA MET A 1 4.12 18.10 25.18
C MET A 1 4.87 17.16 24.25
N THR A 2 5.32 17.62 23.09
CA THR A 2 6.21 16.86 22.19
C THR A 2 7.64 16.97 22.71
N SER A 3 8.28 15.84 23.04
CA SER A 3 9.71 15.83 23.35
C SER A 3 10.52 16.01 22.07
N LEU A 4 11.63 16.75 22.15
CA LEU A 4 12.59 16.92 21.05
C LEU A 4 13.14 15.59 20.53
N HIS A 5 13.17 14.56 21.38
CA HIS A 5 13.65 13.22 21.04
C HIS A 5 12.52 12.24 20.66
N SER A 6 11.24 12.65 20.80
CA SER A 6 10.11 11.82 20.40
C SER A 6 9.61 12.22 19.03
N ASN A 7 9.50 11.27 18.12
CA ASN A 7 8.83 11.52 16.84
C ASN A 7 7.30 11.51 17.06
N PRO A 8 6.58 12.63 16.81
CA PRO A 8 5.16 12.74 17.11
C PRO A 8 4.29 11.76 16.31
N LEU A 9 4.74 11.33 15.12
CA LEU A 9 4.05 10.33 14.32
C LEU A 9 4.00 8.99 15.06
N PHE A 10 5.16 8.51 15.54
CA PHE A 10 5.24 7.24 16.27
C PHE A 10 4.53 7.32 17.63
N THR A 11 4.55 8.47 18.30
CA THR A 11 3.73 8.68 19.51
C THR A 11 2.24 8.50 19.21
N ARG A 12 1.74 9.07 18.10
CA ARG A 12 0.32 8.96 17.73
C ARG A 12 -0.07 7.54 17.30
N LEU A 13 0.87 6.79 16.73
CA LEU A 13 0.68 5.41 16.29
C LEU A 13 1.00 4.37 17.35
N ALA A 14 1.33 4.78 18.59
CA ALA A 14 1.80 3.88 19.65
C ALA A 14 0.81 2.73 19.88
N ASP A 15 -0.46 3.07 20.09
CA ASP A 15 -1.55 2.12 20.38
C ASP A 15 -2.19 1.52 19.11
N ALA A 16 -1.74 1.93 17.91
CA ALA A 16 -2.26 1.40 16.66
C ALA A 16 -1.63 0.02 16.35
N GLU A 17 -2.47 -0.99 16.20
CA GLU A 17 -2.05 -2.36 15.86
C GLU A 17 -2.06 -2.61 14.35
N ARG A 18 -3.07 -2.07 13.65
CA ARG A 18 -3.31 -2.25 12.22
C ARG A 18 -3.19 -0.91 11.53
N ILE A 19 -2.22 -0.79 10.63
CA ILE A 19 -1.86 0.47 9.99
C ILE A 19 -1.87 0.31 8.48
N LEU A 20 -2.56 1.21 7.79
CA LEU A 20 -2.48 1.35 6.35
C LEU A 20 -1.48 2.46 6.01
N VAL A 21 -0.47 2.13 5.21
CA VAL A 21 0.41 3.11 4.56
C VAL A 21 0.02 3.16 3.09
N ALA A 22 -0.56 4.29 2.67
CA ALA A 22 -1.08 4.47 1.32
C ALA A 22 -0.38 5.62 0.58
N GLY A 23 0.10 5.37 -0.63
CA GLY A 23 0.55 6.41 -1.56
C GLY A 23 -0.63 7.21 -2.13
N ALA A 24 -0.47 8.53 -2.24
CA ALA A 24 -1.57 9.45 -2.54
C ALA A 24 -1.79 9.72 -4.05
N GLY A 25 -0.85 9.37 -4.91
CA GLY A 25 -1.02 9.33 -6.36
C GLY A 25 0.20 9.86 -7.13
N GLY A 26 0.56 9.16 -8.21
CA GLY A 26 1.78 9.41 -8.99
C GLY A 26 2.50 8.14 -9.43
N GLY A 27 1.92 6.97 -9.10
CA GLY A 27 2.48 5.65 -9.39
C GLY A 27 3.52 5.20 -8.37
N PHE A 28 4.41 6.08 -7.91
CA PHE A 28 5.52 5.71 -7.02
C PHE A 28 5.42 6.23 -5.59
N ASP A 29 4.36 6.95 -5.22
CA ASP A 29 4.23 7.58 -3.90
C ASP A 29 4.40 6.61 -2.72
N ILE A 30 3.89 5.38 -2.85
CA ILE A 30 4.02 4.35 -1.81
C ILE A 30 5.49 4.05 -1.46
N TYR A 31 6.42 4.25 -2.39
CA TYR A 31 7.85 4.03 -2.13
C TYR A 31 8.41 5.00 -1.09
N SER A 32 7.92 6.24 -1.07
CA SER A 32 8.29 7.22 -0.04
C SER A 32 7.83 6.80 1.36
N GLY A 33 6.79 5.96 1.45
CA GLY A 33 6.28 5.39 2.69
C GLY A 33 7.09 4.20 3.23
N LEU A 34 8.02 3.63 2.46
CA LEU A 34 8.72 2.39 2.85
C LEU A 34 9.53 2.51 4.15
N PRO A 35 10.31 3.58 4.41
CA PRO A 35 11.01 3.69 5.69
C PRO A 35 10.07 3.65 6.89
N LEU A 36 8.88 4.25 6.75
CA LEU A 36 7.85 4.22 7.79
C LEU A 36 7.22 2.83 7.91
N ALA A 37 6.77 2.24 6.80
CA ALA A 37 6.13 0.93 6.78
C ALA A 37 7.04 -0.16 7.38
N LEU A 38 8.30 -0.21 6.95
CA LEU A 38 9.29 -1.17 7.46
C LEU A 38 9.60 -0.94 8.94
N SER A 39 9.68 0.31 9.39
CA SER A 39 9.86 0.62 10.82
C SER A 39 8.68 0.13 11.66
N LEU A 40 7.44 0.34 11.19
CA LEU A 40 6.23 -0.14 11.87
C LEU A 40 6.16 -1.68 11.88
N LEU A 41 6.52 -2.34 10.78
CA LEU A 41 6.64 -3.81 10.71
C LEU A 41 7.64 -4.35 11.73
N HIS A 42 8.83 -3.73 11.84
CA HIS A 42 9.85 -4.13 12.82
C HIS A 42 9.46 -3.83 14.28
N GLN A 43 8.47 -2.95 14.50
CA GLN A 43 7.85 -2.76 15.81
C GLN A 43 6.76 -3.82 16.11
N GLY A 44 6.58 -4.81 15.24
CA GLY A 44 5.58 -5.88 15.40
C GLY A 44 4.16 -5.47 15.02
N LYS A 45 3.97 -4.32 14.36
CA LYS A 45 2.64 -3.85 13.94
C LYS A 45 2.21 -4.53 12.64
N GLN A 46 0.91 -4.72 12.47
CA GLN A 46 0.35 -5.21 11.21
C GLN A 46 0.23 -4.04 10.23
N VAL A 47 1.06 -4.06 9.18
CA VAL A 47 1.09 -3.01 8.17
C VAL A 47 0.49 -3.51 6.86
N TYR A 48 -0.44 -2.74 6.32
CA TYR A 48 -1.01 -2.89 4.99
C TYR A 48 -0.44 -1.80 4.09
N LEU A 49 -0.13 -2.14 2.86
CA LEU A 49 0.42 -1.21 1.87
C LEU A 49 -0.62 -0.96 0.78
N ALA A 50 -0.79 0.29 0.39
CA ALA A 50 -1.65 0.64 -0.73
C ALA A 50 -1.12 1.78 -1.58
N ASN A 51 -1.69 1.97 -2.77
CA ASN A 51 -1.33 3.06 -3.65
C ASN A 51 -2.54 3.48 -4.48
N LEU A 52 -2.74 4.79 -4.68
CA LEU A 52 -3.57 5.28 -5.77
C LEU A 52 -2.85 4.99 -7.10
N SER A 53 -3.34 3.98 -7.81
CA SER A 53 -2.62 3.37 -8.92
C SER A 53 -2.80 4.15 -10.22
N PHE A 54 -1.72 4.21 -10.98
CA PHE A 54 -1.67 4.73 -12.35
C PHE A 54 -1.45 3.60 -13.37
N SER A 55 -1.39 2.34 -12.90
CA SER A 55 -1.31 1.15 -13.75
C SER A 55 -2.67 0.73 -14.28
N ALA A 56 -2.66 -0.08 -15.34
CA ALA A 56 -3.88 -0.55 -15.98
C ALA A 56 -4.53 -1.69 -15.17
N LEU A 57 -5.32 -1.35 -14.14
CA LEU A 57 -5.95 -2.35 -13.27
C LEU A 57 -7.11 -3.10 -13.93
N ALA A 58 -7.75 -2.53 -14.96
CA ALA A 58 -8.94 -3.12 -15.60
C ALA A 58 -8.70 -4.50 -16.22
N GLY A 59 -7.44 -4.86 -16.52
CA GLY A 59 -7.07 -6.17 -17.05
C GLY A 59 -6.76 -7.23 -15.99
N LEU A 60 -6.88 -6.91 -14.70
CA LEU A 60 -6.65 -7.87 -13.63
C LEU A 60 -7.78 -8.92 -13.57
N PRO A 61 -7.46 -10.19 -13.23
CA PRO A 61 -8.45 -11.21 -12.92
C PRO A 61 -9.48 -10.72 -11.92
N ILE A 62 -10.74 -11.17 -12.03
CA ILE A 62 -11.81 -10.77 -11.11
C ILE A 62 -11.48 -11.14 -9.65
N ASP A 63 -10.79 -12.26 -9.46
CA ASP A 63 -10.40 -12.76 -8.13
C ASP A 63 -9.34 -11.87 -7.45
N ASP A 64 -8.64 -11.02 -8.20
CA ASP A 64 -7.71 -10.03 -7.64
C ASP A 64 -8.46 -8.84 -7.01
N TRP A 65 -9.76 -8.66 -7.28
CA TRP A 65 -10.57 -7.58 -6.72
C TRP A 65 -11.22 -8.01 -5.41
N VAL A 66 -10.63 -7.59 -4.29
CA VAL A 66 -11.09 -7.96 -2.93
C VAL A 66 -12.31 -7.16 -2.46
N ALA A 67 -12.57 -6.01 -3.10
CA ALA A 67 -13.75 -5.18 -2.90
C ALA A 67 -13.98 -4.29 -4.14
N PRO A 68 -15.15 -3.63 -4.27
CA PRO A 68 -15.34 -2.63 -5.30
C PRO A 68 -14.25 -1.57 -5.23
N ASP A 69 -13.60 -1.30 -6.37
CA ASP A 69 -12.51 -0.33 -6.51
C ASP A 69 -11.28 -0.62 -5.63
N LEU A 70 -11.02 -1.90 -5.31
CA LEU A 70 -9.86 -2.33 -4.53
C LEU A 70 -9.27 -3.64 -5.06
N ALA A 71 -8.11 -3.56 -5.72
CA ALA A 71 -7.39 -4.72 -6.22
C ALA A 71 -6.24 -5.12 -5.27
N ALA A 72 -6.08 -6.42 -5.01
CA ALA A 72 -4.92 -6.99 -4.33
C ALA A 72 -3.86 -7.38 -5.36
N VAL A 73 -2.75 -6.64 -5.35
CA VAL A 73 -1.61 -6.85 -6.22
C VAL A 73 -0.59 -7.72 -5.52
N THR A 74 -0.21 -8.81 -6.18
CA THR A 74 0.80 -9.78 -5.73
C THR A 74 2.04 -9.71 -6.62
N PRO A 75 3.15 -10.41 -6.28
CA PRO A 75 4.35 -10.45 -7.12
C PRO A 75 4.10 -10.90 -8.57
N ASP A 76 3.04 -11.68 -8.80
CA ASP A 76 2.73 -12.32 -10.08
C ASP A 76 1.60 -11.60 -10.85
N SER A 77 1.01 -10.55 -10.29
CA SER A 77 -0.11 -9.84 -10.92
C SER A 77 0.27 -9.22 -12.28
N ALA A 78 -0.57 -9.42 -13.31
CA ALA A 78 -0.43 -8.84 -14.65
C ALA A 78 1.01 -8.81 -15.23
N PRO A 79 1.70 -9.95 -15.41
CA PRO A 79 3.12 -10.02 -15.79
C PRO A 79 3.43 -9.31 -17.12
N HIS A 80 2.42 -9.19 -17.99
CA HIS A 80 2.50 -8.53 -19.30
C HIS A 80 2.60 -6.99 -19.22
N GLN A 81 2.27 -6.36 -18.08
CA GLN A 81 2.38 -4.91 -17.93
C GLN A 81 3.81 -4.50 -17.64
N SER A 82 4.33 -3.53 -18.42
CA SER A 82 5.67 -2.96 -18.22
C SER A 82 5.69 -1.90 -17.10
N TYR A 83 4.61 -1.14 -16.96
CA TYR A 83 4.44 -0.15 -15.91
C TYR A 83 3.52 -0.69 -14.81
N PHE A 84 4.13 -1.25 -13.75
CA PHE A 84 3.39 -1.70 -12.57
C PHE A 84 4.23 -1.53 -11.30
N PRO A 85 4.32 -0.30 -10.76
CA PRO A 85 5.11 -0.01 -9.56
C PRO A 85 4.64 -0.83 -8.35
N GLU A 86 3.34 -1.03 -8.17
CA GLU A 86 2.81 -1.83 -7.06
C GLU A 86 3.26 -3.29 -7.14
N ARG A 87 3.24 -3.90 -8.33
CA ARG A 87 3.79 -5.26 -8.55
C ARG A 87 5.29 -5.30 -8.33
N THR A 88 6.01 -4.29 -8.83
CA THR A 88 7.46 -4.20 -8.66
C THR A 88 7.83 -4.13 -7.17
N LEU A 89 7.05 -3.40 -6.39
CA LEU A 89 7.20 -3.35 -4.93
C LEU A 89 6.78 -4.67 -4.26
N ALA A 90 5.70 -5.32 -4.70
CA ALA A 90 5.30 -6.64 -4.22
C ALA A 90 6.42 -7.68 -4.39
N GLN A 91 7.06 -7.70 -5.56
CA GLN A 91 8.22 -8.55 -5.86
C GLN A 91 9.41 -8.24 -4.94
N TRP A 92 9.71 -6.95 -4.72
CA TRP A 92 10.78 -6.55 -3.81
C TRP A 92 10.50 -6.99 -2.37
N LEU A 93 9.28 -6.79 -1.87
CA LEU A 93 8.88 -7.23 -0.53
C LEU A 93 8.97 -8.74 -0.36
N HIS A 94 8.47 -9.49 -1.35
CA HIS A 94 8.53 -10.95 -1.37
C HIS A 94 9.98 -11.45 -1.26
N ARG A 95 10.88 -10.87 -2.07
CA ARG A 95 12.32 -11.20 -2.04
C ARG A 95 13.00 -10.94 -0.69
N HIS A 96 12.47 -10.02 0.11
CA HIS A 96 13.01 -9.66 1.42
C HIS A 96 12.18 -10.24 2.57
N SER A 97 11.29 -11.21 2.30
CA SER A 97 10.45 -11.88 3.30
C SER A 97 9.51 -10.93 4.08
N TYR A 98 9.07 -9.84 3.45
CA TYR A 98 8.02 -8.98 3.97
C TYR A 98 6.64 -9.37 3.40
N PRO A 99 5.53 -8.94 4.06
CA PRO A 99 4.20 -9.05 3.47
C PRO A 99 4.18 -8.43 2.07
N SER A 100 3.89 -9.23 1.05
CA SER A 100 4.10 -8.88 -0.36
C SER A 100 2.81 -8.57 -1.11
N THR A 101 1.73 -8.26 -0.40
CA THR A 101 0.47 -7.82 -1.02
C THR A 101 0.38 -6.31 -0.94
N LEU A 102 0.13 -5.67 -2.08
CA LEU A 102 -0.18 -4.25 -2.17
C LEU A 102 -1.60 -4.06 -2.64
N TYR A 103 -2.34 -3.15 -2.01
CA TYR A 103 -3.67 -2.78 -2.47
C TYR A 103 -3.58 -1.62 -3.46
N ALA A 104 -4.19 -1.78 -4.63
CA ALA A 104 -4.21 -0.78 -5.68
C ALA A 104 -5.62 -0.18 -5.80
N PHE A 105 -5.71 1.13 -5.66
CA PHE A 105 -6.95 1.87 -5.90
C PHE A 105 -6.96 2.41 -7.34
N PRO A 106 -8.01 2.14 -8.15
CA PRO A 106 -8.19 2.78 -9.45
C PRO A 106 -8.57 4.27 -9.31
N GLN A 107 -8.37 5.04 -10.38
CA GLN A 107 -8.71 6.46 -10.44
C GLN A 107 -10.23 6.69 -10.62
N THR A 108 -11.01 6.46 -9.57
CA THR A 108 -12.48 6.50 -9.59
C THR A 108 -13.09 7.81 -9.11
N GLY A 109 -12.25 8.79 -8.77
CA GLY A 109 -12.67 10.06 -8.18
C GLY A 109 -12.97 9.95 -6.68
N VAL A 110 -13.30 11.09 -6.06
CA VAL A 110 -13.29 11.23 -4.59
C VAL A 110 -14.30 10.33 -3.88
N ARG A 111 -15.55 10.25 -4.38
CA ARG A 111 -16.61 9.51 -3.67
C ARG A 111 -16.39 7.99 -3.70
N PRO A 112 -16.12 7.35 -4.84
CA PRO A 112 -15.87 5.91 -4.88
C PRO A 112 -14.55 5.56 -4.18
N LEU A 113 -13.48 6.33 -4.39
CA LEU A 113 -12.21 6.11 -3.70
C LEU A 113 -12.39 6.13 -2.18
N ARG A 114 -13.11 7.12 -1.63
CA ARG A 114 -13.38 7.18 -0.19
C ARG A 114 -14.19 5.99 0.31
N ALA A 115 -15.05 5.39 -0.53
CA ALA A 115 -15.79 4.19 -0.17
C ALA A 115 -14.87 2.97 -0.09
N ALA A 116 -13.86 2.87 -0.96
CA ALA A 116 -12.88 1.79 -0.95
C ALA A 116 -11.96 1.78 0.29
N TYR A 117 -11.87 2.88 1.04
CA TYR A 117 -11.13 2.97 2.32
C TYR A 117 -11.92 2.52 3.56
N ARG A 118 -13.20 2.15 3.42
CA ARG A 118 -14.11 1.82 4.53
C ARG A 118 -14.38 0.34 4.60
#